data_AF-A0A8H7RBY3-F1
#
_entry.id   AF-A0A8H7RBY3-F1
#
_cell.length_a   1.000
_cell.length_b   1.000
_cell.length_c   1.000
_cell.angle_alpha   90.00
_cell.angle_beta   90.00
_cell.angle_gamma   90.00
#
_symmetry.space_group_name_H-M   'P 1'
#
loop_
_entity.id
_entity.type
_entity.pdbx_description
1 polymer ?
#
loop_
_entity_poly.entity_id
_entity_poly.type
_entity_poly.pdbx_seq_one_letter_code
_entity_poly.pdbx_strand_id
1 'polypeptide(L)'
;MVASTDAQKICKQVEFYFSDSNLPYDKFLWTLRANTPEGWIPIETIASFKKMKMITEDLEVVVKALKEHESEIYELDAEAKNIRRKSEVVQQDHAVRSIYIKGLPLVDIDAKDPVAELFLLQDKIDDLFSEHAKVLCVRLKKTNDRPKKFKGSAYVEFENAEEAKKVAELKQVELDGKTIEILYKPTYHEMKAAEYKDAPSANRPRNFSFNAFKPQAEAKFAGNKRKSAGFSKAEPKKAKVVEEAKPVEEAKPVEAAPAAAAAAVATEEAKPVEAAAAPVEETN
;
A
#
# COMPACT_ATOMS: atom_id res chain seq x y z
N MET A 1 -21.29 4.79 18.77
CA MET A 1 -20.26 4.40 17.77
C MET A 1 -19.39 3.35 18.41
N VAL A 2 -19.26 2.16 17.81
CA VAL A 2 -18.26 1.17 18.24
C VAL A 2 -16.92 1.64 17.68
N ALA A 3 -15.88 1.71 18.51
CA ALA A 3 -14.55 2.04 18.02
C ALA A 3 -14.07 0.93 17.07
N SER A 4 -13.79 1.29 15.81
CA SER A 4 -13.32 0.34 14.80
C SER A 4 -12.06 -0.38 15.32
N THR A 5 -12.13 -1.71 15.37
CA THR A 5 -10.98 -2.54 15.77
C THR A 5 -9.83 -2.35 14.80
N ASP A 6 -8.60 -2.57 15.26
CA ASP A 6 -7.42 -2.40 14.39
C ASP A 6 -7.44 -3.37 13.21
N ALA A 7 -8.05 -4.56 13.37
CA ALA A 7 -8.35 -5.48 12.28
C ALA A 7 -9.25 -4.85 11.21
N GLN A 8 -10.34 -4.17 11.59
CA GLN A 8 -11.21 -3.47 10.63
C GLN A 8 -10.49 -2.31 9.92
N LYS A 9 -9.63 -1.57 10.63
CA LYS A 9 -8.79 -0.51 10.03
C LYS A 9 -7.80 -1.10 9.01
N ILE A 10 -7.14 -2.20 9.35
CA ILE A 10 -6.24 -2.96 8.47
C ILE A 10 -6.98 -3.36 7.19
N CYS A 11 -8.14 -4.03 7.32
CA CYS A 11 -8.91 -4.49 6.15
C CYS A 11 -9.35 -3.31 5.27
N LYS A 12 -10.01 -2.28 5.83
CA LYS A 12 -10.43 -1.07 5.09
C LYS A 12 -9.25 -0.40 4.38
N GLN A 13 -8.08 -0.35 5.02
CA GLN A 13 -6.89 0.29 4.43
C GLN A 13 -6.26 -0.55 3.31
N VAL A 14 -6.28 -1.88 3.40
CA VAL A 14 -5.82 -2.80 2.34
C VAL A 14 -6.79 -2.81 1.17
N GLU A 15 -8.10 -2.86 1.41
CA GLU A 15 -9.14 -2.70 0.39
C GLU A 15 -8.98 -1.39 -0.38
N PHE A 16 -8.73 -0.28 0.34
CA PHE A 16 -8.44 1.00 -0.29
C PHE A 16 -7.22 0.94 -1.22
N TYR A 17 -6.12 0.28 -0.83
CA TYR A 17 -4.93 0.18 -1.67
C TYR A 17 -5.19 -0.52 -3.00
N PHE A 18 -5.99 -1.59 -2.98
CA PHE A 18 -6.35 -2.37 -4.16
C PHE A 18 -7.60 -1.85 -4.90
N SER A 19 -8.31 -0.86 -4.35
CA SER A 19 -9.51 -0.25 -4.94
C SER A 19 -9.29 0.41 -6.32
N ASP A 20 -10.36 0.57 -7.10
CA ASP A 20 -10.34 1.33 -8.37
C ASP A 20 -9.96 2.81 -8.18
N SER A 21 -10.26 3.41 -7.02
CA SER A 21 -9.94 4.81 -6.73
C SER A 21 -8.46 5.05 -6.39
N ASN A 22 -7.69 3.99 -6.09
CA ASN A 22 -6.26 4.10 -5.77
C ASN A 22 -5.34 3.37 -6.76
N LEU A 23 -5.57 2.09 -7.04
CA LEU A 23 -4.61 1.22 -7.74
C LEU A 23 -4.15 1.75 -9.13
N PRO A 24 -5.02 2.35 -9.98
CA PRO A 24 -4.58 2.98 -11.24
C PRO A 24 -3.64 4.18 -11.05
N TYR A 25 -3.73 4.87 -9.91
CA TYR A 25 -3.05 6.14 -9.66
C TYR A 25 -1.80 5.98 -8.78
N ASP A 26 -1.70 4.87 -8.05
CA ASP A 26 -0.51 4.48 -7.30
C ASP A 26 0.51 3.79 -8.22
N LYS A 27 1.54 4.55 -8.61
CA LYS A 27 2.64 4.03 -9.43
C LYS A 27 3.36 2.85 -8.77
N PHE A 28 3.51 2.85 -7.45
CA PHE A 28 4.30 1.85 -6.75
C PHE A 28 3.56 0.50 -6.73
N LEU A 29 2.31 0.49 -6.27
CA LEU A 29 1.46 -0.71 -6.29
C LEU A 29 1.22 -1.23 -7.72
N TRP A 30 0.95 -0.34 -8.67
CA TRP A 30 0.79 -0.73 -10.08
C TRP A 30 2.04 -1.38 -10.67
N THR A 31 3.23 -0.83 -10.37
CA THR A 31 4.51 -1.38 -10.84
C THR A 31 4.84 -2.70 -10.16
N LEU A 32 4.54 -2.87 -8.86
CA LEU A 32 4.71 -4.14 -8.16
C LEU A 32 3.86 -5.24 -8.79
N ARG A 33 2.54 -5.01 -8.92
CA ARG A 33 1.59 -5.93 -9.58
C ARG A 33 2.03 -6.31 -10.99
N ALA A 34 2.59 -5.36 -11.76
CA ALA A 34 3.03 -5.62 -13.13
C ALA A 34 4.36 -6.39 -13.23
N ASN A 35 5.14 -6.45 -12.14
CA ASN A 35 6.47 -7.09 -12.12
C ASN A 35 6.48 -8.48 -11.49
N THR A 36 5.40 -8.91 -10.82
CA THR A 36 5.30 -10.22 -10.17
C THR A 36 4.48 -11.21 -10.99
N PRO A 37 4.77 -12.53 -10.90
CA PRO A 37 3.92 -13.56 -11.48
C PRO A 37 2.48 -13.42 -10.95
N GLU A 38 1.51 -13.44 -11.87
CA GLU A 38 0.06 -13.35 -11.57
C GLU A 38 -0.38 -12.12 -10.73
N GLY A 39 0.48 -11.11 -10.56
CA GLY A 39 0.18 -9.91 -9.79
C GLY A 39 0.15 -10.05 -8.26
N TRP A 40 0.73 -11.13 -7.71
CA TRP A 40 0.91 -11.33 -6.28
C TRP A 40 1.84 -10.28 -5.65
N ILE A 41 1.47 -9.72 -4.50
CA ILE A 41 2.27 -8.75 -3.73
C ILE A 41 2.50 -9.32 -2.32
N PRO A 42 3.73 -9.33 -1.78
CA PRO A 42 3.98 -9.78 -0.41
C PRO A 42 3.28 -8.88 0.63
N ILE A 43 2.62 -9.48 1.63
CA ILE A 43 1.93 -8.74 2.70
C ILE A 43 2.91 -7.90 3.51
N GLU A 44 4.16 -8.35 3.68
CA GLU A 44 5.26 -7.57 4.26
C GLU A 44 5.46 -6.21 3.57
N THR A 45 5.30 -6.17 2.24
CA THR A 45 5.41 -4.91 1.48
C THR A 45 4.25 -3.98 1.81
N ILE A 46 3.04 -4.50 1.95
CA ILE A 46 1.85 -3.72 2.35
C ILE A 46 2.00 -3.22 3.79
N ALA A 47 2.37 -4.08 4.74
CA ALA A 47 2.63 -3.73 6.13
C ALA A 47 3.74 -2.67 6.29
N SER A 48 4.71 -2.61 5.37
CA SER A 48 5.76 -1.58 5.36
C SER A 48 5.24 -0.15 5.10
N PHE A 49 4.01 0.01 4.59
CA PHE A 49 3.46 1.31 4.21
C PHE A 49 3.19 2.19 5.43
N LYS A 50 3.48 3.50 5.30
CA LYS A 50 3.40 4.45 6.43
C LYS A 50 2.06 4.45 7.16
N LYS A 51 0.94 4.31 6.44
CA LYS A 51 -0.39 4.28 7.07
C LYS A 51 -0.75 2.91 7.66
N MET A 52 -0.17 1.81 7.17
CA MET A 52 -0.25 0.51 7.85
C MET A 52 0.52 0.53 9.17
N LYS A 53 1.77 1.03 9.15
CA LYS A 53 2.61 1.18 10.35
C LYS A 53 2.00 2.05 11.46
N MET A 54 1.10 2.98 11.11
CA MET A 54 0.35 3.77 12.09
C MET A 54 -0.82 3.01 12.74
N ILE A 55 -1.24 1.88 12.17
CA ILE A 55 -2.28 1.00 12.73
C ILE A 55 -1.60 -0.13 13.53
N THR A 56 -0.58 -0.78 12.95
CA THR A 56 0.23 -1.80 13.62
C THR A 56 1.59 -1.96 12.96
N GLU A 57 2.61 -2.32 13.73
CA GLU A 57 3.92 -2.75 13.21
C GLU A 57 4.04 -4.29 13.09
N ASP A 58 3.08 -5.04 13.65
CA ASP A 58 3.12 -6.50 13.74
C ASP A 58 2.53 -7.17 12.49
N LEU A 59 3.38 -7.86 11.73
CA LEU A 59 2.98 -8.60 10.53
C LEU A 59 1.90 -9.64 10.82
N GLU A 60 1.98 -10.33 11.96
CA GLU A 60 1.04 -11.38 12.36
C GLU A 60 -0.38 -10.83 12.57
N VAL A 61 -0.50 -9.62 13.12
CA VAL A 61 -1.79 -8.94 13.31
C VAL A 61 -2.41 -8.59 11.95
N VAL A 62 -1.60 -8.11 11.00
CA VAL A 62 -2.04 -7.85 9.62
C VAL A 62 -2.51 -9.13 8.93
N VAL A 63 -1.71 -10.20 8.98
CA VAL A 63 -2.07 -11.49 8.35
C VAL A 63 -3.32 -12.09 9.00
N LYS A 64 -3.47 -11.99 10.33
CA LYS A 64 -4.67 -12.47 11.04
C LYS A 64 -5.92 -11.70 10.62
N ALA A 65 -5.87 -10.37 10.62
CA ALA A 65 -7.00 -9.53 10.22
C ALA A 65 -7.48 -9.83 8.79
N LEU A 66 -6.54 -9.99 7.84
CA LEU A 66 -6.86 -10.31 6.45
C LEU A 66 -7.35 -11.77 6.24
N LYS A 67 -7.04 -12.70 7.17
CA LYS A 67 -7.58 -14.07 7.16
C LYS A 67 -8.99 -14.14 7.73
N GLU A 68 -9.27 -13.38 8.78
CA GLU A 68 -10.58 -13.36 9.46
C GLU A 68 -11.65 -12.60 8.66
N HIS A 69 -11.23 -11.71 7.74
CA HIS A 69 -12.12 -10.89 6.93
C HIS A 69 -12.10 -11.30 5.45
N GLU A 70 -13.19 -11.92 4.97
CA GLU A 70 -13.35 -12.15 3.53
C GLU A 70 -13.65 -10.83 2.80
N SER A 71 -12.87 -10.49 1.78
CA SER A 71 -13.07 -9.31 0.94
C SER A 71 -13.39 -9.69 -0.50
N GLU A 72 -14.23 -8.90 -1.16
CA GLU A 72 -14.54 -9.02 -2.59
C GLU A 72 -13.41 -8.47 -3.48
N ILE A 73 -12.56 -7.59 -2.94
CA ILE A 73 -11.56 -6.84 -3.72
C ILE A 73 -10.26 -7.64 -3.85
N TYR A 74 -9.81 -8.30 -2.78
CA TYR A 74 -8.53 -9.01 -2.73
C TYR A 74 -8.68 -10.48 -2.33
N GLU A 75 -7.67 -11.27 -2.67
CA GLU A 75 -7.50 -12.64 -2.21
C GLU A 75 -6.09 -12.87 -1.67
N LEU A 76 -6.00 -13.83 -0.75
CA LEU A 76 -4.75 -14.29 -0.16
C LEU A 76 -4.32 -15.60 -0.82
N ASP A 77 -3.01 -15.79 -0.88
CA ASP A 77 -2.37 -17.05 -1.24
C ASP A 77 -2.65 -18.14 -0.18
N ALA A 78 -2.46 -19.42 -0.50
CA ALA A 78 -2.72 -20.54 0.39
C ALA A 78 -1.91 -20.48 1.70
N GLU A 79 -0.67 -19.95 1.63
CA GLU A 79 0.16 -19.68 2.81
C GLU A 79 -0.17 -18.34 3.50
N ALA A 80 -1.02 -17.52 2.90
CA ALA A 80 -1.37 -16.16 3.31
C ALA A 80 -0.16 -15.25 3.55
N LYS A 81 0.87 -15.39 2.70
CA LYS A 81 2.05 -14.50 2.65
C LYS A 81 1.93 -13.44 1.56
N ASN A 82 1.16 -13.75 0.50
CA ASN A 82 0.92 -12.88 -0.64
C ASN A 82 -0.56 -12.49 -0.72
N ILE A 83 -0.80 -11.31 -1.25
CA ILE A 83 -2.12 -10.74 -1.53
C ILE A 83 -2.17 -10.28 -2.99
N ARG A 84 -3.27 -10.53 -3.69
CA ARG A 84 -3.54 -9.95 -5.01
C ARG A 84 -4.97 -9.45 -5.10
N ARG A 85 -5.25 -8.63 -6.10
CA ARG A 85 -6.62 -8.17 -6.40
C ARG A 85 -7.36 -9.28 -7.17
N LYS A 86 -8.59 -9.62 -6.74
CA LYS A 86 -9.47 -10.61 -7.38
C LYS A 86 -9.94 -10.16 -8.76
N SER A 87 -10.44 -8.93 -8.86
CA SER A 87 -11.00 -8.35 -10.08
C SER A 87 -9.98 -7.53 -10.87
N GLU A 88 -10.20 -7.41 -12.19
CA GLU A 88 -9.51 -6.40 -12.99
C GLU A 88 -9.93 -4.98 -12.59
N VAL A 89 -9.09 -4.00 -12.93
CA VAL A 89 -9.25 -2.61 -12.49
C VAL A 89 -10.04 -1.83 -13.54
N VAL A 90 -11.22 -1.34 -13.17
CA VAL A 90 -12.14 -0.68 -14.10
C VAL A 90 -11.89 0.83 -14.10
N GLN A 91 -11.84 1.44 -15.29
CA GLN A 91 -11.77 2.90 -15.40
C GLN A 91 -13.12 3.51 -15.04
N GLN A 92 -13.17 4.29 -13.95
CA GLN A 92 -14.38 4.93 -13.45
C GLN A 92 -14.25 6.46 -13.56
N ASP A 93 -15.38 7.18 -13.69
CA ASP A 93 -15.35 8.64 -13.69
C ASP A 93 -15.37 9.21 -12.26
N HIS A 94 -14.16 9.27 -11.69
CA HIS A 94 -13.91 9.89 -10.38
C HIS A 94 -14.19 11.40 -10.35
N ALA A 95 -14.44 12.08 -11.47
CA ALA A 95 -14.74 13.53 -11.46
C ALA A 95 -16.18 13.79 -11.01
N VAL A 96 -17.14 13.02 -11.56
CA VAL A 96 -18.58 13.23 -11.36
C VAL A 96 -19.06 12.79 -9.96
N ARG A 97 -18.40 11.80 -9.34
CA ARG A 97 -18.72 11.32 -7.97
C ARG A 97 -17.84 11.94 -6.86
N SER A 98 -17.23 13.09 -7.13
CA SER A 98 -16.37 13.77 -6.15
C SER A 98 -16.79 15.21 -5.88
N ILE A 99 -16.46 15.66 -4.68
CA ILE A 99 -16.46 17.07 -4.28
C ILE A 99 -15.03 17.59 -4.14
N TYR A 100 -14.90 18.90 -4.15
CA TYR A 100 -13.71 19.65 -3.76
C TYR A 100 -14.01 20.38 -2.45
N ILE A 101 -13.09 20.28 -1.48
CA ILE A 101 -13.20 20.96 -0.19
C ILE A 101 -12.00 21.89 0.05
N LYS A 102 -12.24 23.04 0.68
CA LYS A 102 -11.26 24.11 0.95
C LYS A 102 -11.50 24.70 2.34
N GLY A 103 -10.43 25.14 3.01
CA GLY A 103 -10.50 25.66 4.39
C GLY A 103 -10.05 24.67 5.46
N LEU A 104 -9.52 23.51 5.04
CA LEU A 104 -8.94 22.52 5.94
C LEU A 104 -7.75 23.13 6.72
N PRO A 105 -7.54 22.76 7.99
CA PRO A 105 -6.40 23.21 8.76
C PRO A 105 -5.09 22.89 8.03
N LEU A 106 -4.24 23.90 7.88
CA LEU A 106 -2.88 23.70 7.39
C LEU A 106 -2.09 22.94 8.45
N VAL A 107 -1.46 21.84 8.03
CA VAL A 107 -0.45 21.12 8.80
C VAL A 107 0.90 21.75 8.47
N ASP A 108 1.58 22.26 9.48
CA ASP A 108 2.88 22.88 9.33
C ASP A 108 3.95 21.83 8.97
N ILE A 109 4.87 22.19 8.08
CA ILE A 109 5.92 21.26 7.60
C ILE A 109 6.98 21.03 8.67
N ASP A 110 7.13 21.99 9.59
CA ASP A 110 8.08 21.99 10.68
C ASP A 110 7.51 21.32 11.95
N ALA A 111 6.27 20.78 11.86
CA ALA A 111 5.72 19.87 12.86
C ALA A 111 6.60 18.60 12.97
N LYS A 112 6.52 17.91 14.11
CA LYS A 112 7.37 16.74 14.38
C LYS A 112 7.13 15.59 13.39
N ASP A 113 5.86 15.34 13.07
CA ASP A 113 5.43 14.25 12.18
C ASP A 113 4.29 14.70 11.23
N PRO A 114 4.57 15.59 10.25
CA PRO A 114 3.54 16.20 9.40
C PRO A 114 2.83 15.18 8.50
N VAL A 115 3.39 13.98 8.34
CA VAL A 115 2.75 12.88 7.62
C VAL A 115 1.66 12.22 8.47
N ALA A 116 1.88 12.06 9.79
CA ALA A 116 0.91 11.48 10.70
C ALA A 116 -0.29 12.41 10.89
N GLU A 117 -0.05 13.71 11.09
CA GLU A 117 -1.11 14.73 11.17
C GLU A 117 -1.97 14.80 9.91
N LEU A 118 -1.36 14.68 8.72
CA LEU A 118 -2.12 14.61 7.46
C LEU A 118 -2.95 13.33 7.34
N PHE A 119 -2.53 12.21 7.94
CA PHE A 119 -3.33 10.99 7.97
C PHE A 119 -4.48 11.10 8.97
N LEU A 120 -4.25 11.66 10.17
CA LEU A 120 -5.32 11.96 11.13
C LEU A 120 -6.35 12.95 10.56
N LEU A 121 -5.89 13.97 9.83
CA LEU A 121 -6.78 14.89 9.11
C LEU A 121 -7.56 14.18 7.99
N GLN A 122 -6.94 13.23 7.28
CA GLN A 122 -7.62 12.42 6.28
C GLN A 122 -8.74 11.59 6.93
N ASP A 123 -8.48 11.00 8.09
CA ASP A 123 -9.43 10.16 8.82
C ASP A 123 -10.59 11.00 9.38
N LYS A 124 -10.32 12.19 9.95
CA LYS A 124 -11.37 13.16 10.33
C LYS A 124 -12.27 13.57 9.16
N ILE A 125 -11.70 13.76 7.96
CA ILE A 125 -12.48 14.07 6.75
C ILE A 125 -13.31 12.86 6.33
N ASP A 126 -12.75 11.65 6.41
CA ASP A 126 -13.45 10.41 6.10
C ASP A 126 -14.65 10.20 7.04
N ASP A 127 -14.46 10.36 8.35
CA ASP A 127 -15.51 10.26 9.37
C ASP A 127 -16.62 11.30 9.14
N LEU A 128 -16.26 12.59 8.96
CA LEU A 128 -17.21 13.68 8.72
C LEU A 128 -18.10 13.44 7.49
N PHE A 129 -17.52 12.99 6.38
CA PHE A 129 -18.29 12.76 5.15
C PHE A 129 -18.97 11.39 5.13
N SER A 130 -18.54 10.43 5.94
CA SER A 130 -19.21 9.13 6.15
C SER A 130 -20.58 9.25 6.80
N GLU A 131 -20.86 10.34 7.53
CA GLU A 131 -22.21 10.63 8.05
C GLU A 131 -23.24 10.91 6.93
N HIS A 132 -22.77 11.36 5.76
CA HIS A 132 -23.64 11.71 4.64
C HIS A 132 -23.71 10.65 3.55
N ALA A 133 -22.59 9.97 3.28
CA ALA A 133 -22.42 9.13 2.10
C ALA A 133 -21.19 8.22 2.24
N LYS A 134 -21.17 7.09 1.51
CA LYS A 134 -20.02 6.17 1.57
C LYS A 134 -18.82 6.75 0.84
N VAL A 135 -17.78 7.12 1.59
CA VAL A 135 -16.53 7.67 1.07
C VAL A 135 -15.64 6.53 0.53
N LEU A 136 -15.13 6.69 -0.70
CA LEU A 136 -14.16 5.78 -1.34
C LEU A 136 -12.73 6.31 -1.27
N CYS A 137 -12.52 7.62 -1.40
CA CYS A 137 -11.18 8.19 -1.42
C CYS A 137 -11.15 9.67 -0.96
N VAL A 138 -10.34 9.96 0.05
CA VAL A 138 -9.95 11.33 0.43
C VAL A 138 -8.55 11.62 -0.13
N ARG A 139 -8.44 12.60 -1.03
CA ARG A 139 -7.19 12.98 -1.71
C ARG A 139 -6.78 14.41 -1.39
N LEU A 140 -5.94 14.55 -0.36
CA LEU A 140 -5.36 15.82 0.08
C LEU A 140 -4.50 16.49 -1.02
N LYS A 141 -4.81 17.73 -1.39
CA LYS A 141 -4.06 18.49 -2.41
C LYS A 141 -2.78 19.07 -1.80
N LYS A 142 -1.66 18.82 -2.46
CA LYS A 142 -0.34 19.35 -2.07
C LYS A 142 0.17 20.37 -3.10
N THR A 143 1.14 21.18 -2.72
CA THR A 143 1.87 22.04 -3.64
C THR A 143 2.72 21.21 -4.62
N ASN A 144 3.08 21.81 -5.76
CA ASN A 144 4.02 21.20 -6.70
C ASN A 144 5.47 21.53 -6.35
N ASP A 145 5.66 22.53 -5.49
CA ASP A 145 6.93 22.94 -4.90
C ASP A 145 7.56 21.80 -4.10
N ARG A 146 8.87 21.90 -3.85
CA ARG A 146 9.63 20.94 -3.02
C ARG A 146 10.18 21.69 -1.80
N PRO A 147 9.90 21.25 -0.56
CA PRO A 147 9.04 20.13 -0.18
C PRO A 147 7.55 20.36 -0.51
N LYS A 148 6.81 19.26 -0.76
CA LYS A 148 5.38 19.31 -1.10
C LYS A 148 4.55 19.65 0.14
N LYS A 149 4.09 20.90 0.23
CA LYS A 149 3.29 21.45 1.35
C LYS A 149 1.81 21.08 1.17
N PHE A 150 1.04 20.94 2.24
CA PHE A 150 -0.42 20.78 2.14
C PHE A 150 -1.08 22.13 1.77
N LYS A 151 -2.15 22.11 0.96
CA LYS A 151 -2.81 23.33 0.44
C LYS A 151 -4.10 23.72 1.17
N GLY A 152 -4.42 23.12 2.33
CA GLY A 152 -5.70 23.38 3.01
C GLY A 152 -6.94 23.00 2.17
N SER A 153 -6.77 22.07 1.22
CA SER A 153 -7.82 21.63 0.31
C SER A 153 -7.66 20.17 -0.10
N ALA A 154 -8.77 19.50 -0.41
CA ALA A 154 -8.80 18.09 -0.78
C ALA A 154 -9.87 17.82 -1.84
N TYR A 155 -9.83 16.63 -2.43
CA TYR A 155 -10.97 16.03 -3.10
C TYR A 155 -11.50 14.88 -2.24
N VAL A 156 -12.81 14.76 -2.12
CA VAL A 156 -13.48 13.61 -1.50
C VAL A 156 -14.28 12.92 -2.59
N GLU A 157 -14.15 11.60 -2.68
CA GLU A 157 -14.79 10.74 -3.68
C GLU A 157 -15.77 9.80 -2.98
N PHE A 158 -17.00 9.76 -3.47
CA PHE A 158 -18.09 8.94 -2.95
C PHE A 158 -18.37 7.76 -3.88
N GLU A 159 -19.12 6.79 -3.39
CA GLU A 159 -19.63 5.67 -4.20
C GLU A 159 -20.58 6.18 -5.29
N ASN A 160 -21.57 7.00 -4.91
CA ASN A 160 -22.62 7.48 -5.82
C ASN A 160 -22.44 8.94 -6.26
N ALA A 161 -22.71 9.20 -7.54
CA ALA A 161 -22.69 10.55 -8.11
C ALA A 161 -23.79 11.47 -7.57
N GLU A 162 -24.92 10.91 -7.13
CA GLU A 162 -26.02 11.70 -6.53
C GLU A 162 -25.69 12.16 -5.12
N GLU A 163 -25.06 11.30 -4.32
CA GLU A 163 -24.56 11.65 -2.98
C GLU A 163 -23.54 12.79 -3.06
N ALA A 164 -22.60 12.71 -4.01
CA ALA A 164 -21.64 13.79 -4.25
C ALA A 164 -22.29 15.14 -4.57
N LYS A 165 -23.47 15.15 -5.21
CA LYS A 165 -24.25 16.37 -5.48
C LYS A 165 -24.97 16.86 -4.21
N LYS A 166 -25.67 15.97 -3.50
CA LYS A 166 -26.35 16.27 -2.21
C LYS A 166 -25.39 16.87 -1.19
N VAL A 167 -24.18 16.31 -1.05
CA VAL A 167 -23.13 16.85 -0.17
C VAL A 167 -22.60 18.20 -0.67
N ALA A 168 -22.51 18.42 -2.00
CA ALA A 168 -22.13 19.72 -2.55
C ALA A 168 -23.19 20.82 -2.35
N GLU A 169 -24.47 20.47 -2.22
CA GLU A 169 -25.56 21.42 -1.93
C GLU A 169 -25.46 22.03 -0.52
N LEU A 170 -24.80 21.35 0.43
CA LEU A 170 -24.52 21.89 1.77
C LEU A 170 -23.67 23.16 1.71
N LYS A 171 -22.79 23.29 0.70
CA LYS A 171 -21.84 24.39 0.44
C LYS A 171 -20.80 24.67 1.52
N GLN A 172 -21.12 24.49 2.80
CA GLN A 172 -20.24 24.69 3.94
C GLN A 172 -20.51 23.66 5.03
N VAL A 173 -19.45 23.17 5.66
CA VAL A 173 -19.49 22.30 6.85
C VAL A 173 -18.41 22.76 7.81
N GLU A 174 -18.61 22.62 9.12
CA GLU A 174 -17.63 22.97 10.13
C GLU A 174 -16.79 21.75 10.56
N LEU A 175 -15.46 21.92 10.65
CA LEU A 175 -14.53 20.92 11.17
C LEU A 175 -13.52 21.62 12.08
N ASP A 176 -13.35 21.14 13.32
CA ASP A 176 -12.41 21.69 14.31
C ASP A 176 -12.51 23.23 14.48
N GLY A 177 -13.72 23.79 14.47
CA GLY A 177 -13.94 25.25 14.58
C GLY A 177 -13.65 26.05 13.31
N LYS A 178 -13.50 25.39 12.15
CA LYS A 178 -13.21 26.03 10.85
C LYS A 178 -14.28 25.70 9.82
N THR A 179 -14.80 26.71 9.16
CA THR A 179 -15.73 26.56 8.04
C THR A 179 -14.99 26.05 6.80
N ILE A 180 -15.34 24.85 6.36
CA ILE A 180 -14.88 24.26 5.10
C ILE A 180 -15.86 24.63 4.00
N GLU A 181 -15.38 25.26 2.93
CA GLU A 181 -16.12 25.45 1.68
C GLU A 181 -16.16 24.13 0.89
N ILE A 182 -17.35 23.75 0.42
CA ILE A 182 -17.60 22.60 -0.44
C ILE A 182 -18.04 23.10 -1.83
N LEU A 183 -17.41 22.54 -2.88
CA LEU A 183 -17.78 22.76 -4.28
C LEU A 183 -17.89 21.40 -4.98
N TYR A 184 -18.85 21.26 -5.90
CA TYR A 184 -18.90 20.08 -6.76
C TYR A 184 -17.68 20.06 -7.70
N LYS A 185 -17.00 18.91 -7.86
CA LYS A 185 -15.70 18.88 -8.57
C LYS A 185 -15.80 19.22 -10.07
N PRO A 186 -16.84 18.79 -10.83
CA PRO A 186 -17.02 19.23 -12.22
C PRO A 186 -17.18 20.75 -12.34
N THR A 187 -18.05 21.39 -11.55
CA THR A 187 -18.23 22.85 -11.60
C THR A 187 -16.97 23.59 -11.15
N TYR A 188 -16.25 23.10 -10.14
CA TYR A 188 -14.93 23.63 -9.77
C TYR A 188 -13.89 23.52 -10.91
N HIS A 189 -13.89 22.41 -11.66
CA HIS A 189 -13.04 22.26 -12.84
C HIS A 189 -13.45 23.19 -13.98
N GLU A 190 -14.74 23.42 -14.22
CA GLU A 190 -15.25 24.37 -15.21
C GLU A 190 -14.89 25.81 -14.84
N MET A 191 -15.10 26.22 -13.58
CA MET A 191 -14.71 27.53 -13.06
C MET A 191 -13.21 27.77 -13.22
N LYS A 192 -12.36 26.78 -12.86
CA LYS A 192 -10.91 26.89 -13.05
C LYS A 192 -10.50 26.81 -14.52
N ALA A 193 -11.20 26.06 -15.36
CA ALA A 193 -10.94 26.05 -16.80
C ALA A 193 -11.27 27.41 -17.42
N ALA A 194 -12.34 28.08 -17.00
CA ALA A 194 -12.65 29.45 -17.40
C ALA A 194 -11.56 30.43 -16.96
N GLU A 195 -11.18 30.43 -15.68
CA GLU A 195 -10.09 31.26 -15.12
C GLU A 195 -8.74 31.07 -15.85
N TYR A 196 -8.43 29.85 -16.30
CA TYR A 196 -7.19 29.53 -17.02
C TYR A 196 -7.28 29.57 -18.56
N LYS A 197 -8.44 29.90 -19.15
CA LYS A 197 -8.55 30.19 -20.59
C LYS A 197 -7.77 31.45 -20.95
N ASP A 198 -7.92 32.48 -20.12
CA ASP A 198 -7.34 33.82 -20.35
C ASP A 198 -5.92 33.96 -19.75
N ALA A 199 -5.46 32.96 -18.98
CA ALA A 199 -4.14 32.96 -18.36
C ALA A 199 -3.01 32.55 -19.33
N PRO A 200 -1.85 33.24 -19.33
CA PRO A 200 -0.73 32.90 -20.20
C PRO A 200 -0.19 31.50 -19.92
N SER A 201 0.18 30.76 -20.98
CA SER A 201 0.52 29.34 -20.92
C SER A 201 1.68 28.98 -19.96
N ALA A 202 2.54 29.94 -19.61
CA ALA A 202 3.61 29.76 -18.63
C ALA A 202 3.10 29.45 -17.21
N ASN A 203 1.90 29.92 -16.86
CA ASN A 203 1.29 29.70 -15.54
C ASN A 203 0.52 28.38 -15.40
N ARG A 204 0.44 27.55 -16.46
CA ARG A 204 -0.28 26.27 -16.39
C ARG A 204 0.54 25.23 -15.61
N PRO A 205 0.05 24.73 -14.46
CA PRO A 205 0.81 23.78 -13.64
C PRO A 205 0.93 22.42 -14.34
N ARG A 206 2.17 22.00 -14.67
CA ARG A 206 2.44 20.65 -15.18
C ARG A 206 2.33 19.61 -14.06
N ASN A 207 1.14 19.05 -13.88
CA ASN A 207 0.88 17.93 -12.98
C ASN A 207 1.18 16.59 -13.66
N PHE A 208 2.38 16.06 -13.42
CA PHE A 208 2.70 14.65 -13.73
C PHE A 208 2.27 13.74 -12.57
N SER A 209 0.97 13.46 -12.45
CA SER A 209 0.49 12.30 -11.68
C SER A 209 0.49 11.06 -12.56
N PHE A 210 0.85 9.92 -11.99
CA PHE A 210 0.68 8.63 -12.66
C PHE A 210 -0.82 8.32 -12.82
N ASN A 211 -1.16 7.65 -13.92
CA ASN A 211 -2.48 7.09 -14.20
C ASN A 211 -2.27 5.92 -15.17
N ALA A 212 -2.62 4.72 -14.74
CA ALA A 212 -2.46 3.48 -15.50
C ALA A 212 -3.27 3.45 -16.81
N PHE A 213 -4.41 4.15 -16.87
CA PHE A 213 -5.26 4.21 -18.05
C PHE A 213 -4.76 5.20 -19.13
N LYS A 214 -3.72 6.00 -18.84
CA LYS A 214 -3.11 6.85 -19.88
C LYS A 214 -2.20 6.02 -20.79
N PRO A 215 -2.30 6.16 -22.13
CA PRO A 215 -1.45 5.41 -23.05
C PRO A 215 0.03 5.74 -22.80
N GLN A 216 0.87 4.71 -22.65
CA GLN A 216 2.29 4.84 -22.31
C GLN A 216 3.11 5.69 -23.29
N ALA A 217 2.58 6.03 -24.46
CA ALA A 217 3.17 6.99 -25.39
C ALA A 217 3.41 8.37 -24.76
N GLU A 218 2.48 8.88 -23.92
CA GLU A 218 2.67 10.15 -23.19
C GLU A 218 3.68 10.02 -22.04
N ALA A 219 3.91 8.81 -21.53
CA ALA A 219 4.77 8.57 -20.36
C ALA A 219 6.28 8.63 -20.69
N LYS A 220 6.67 8.74 -21.96
CA LYS A 220 8.08 8.66 -22.40
C LYS A 220 8.92 9.93 -22.16
N PHE A 221 8.38 10.98 -21.54
CA PHE A 221 9.13 12.24 -21.27
C PHE A 221 9.42 12.52 -19.78
N ALA A 222 9.79 11.49 -19.01
CA ALA A 222 10.39 11.66 -17.68
C ALA A 222 11.38 10.53 -17.32
N GLY A 223 12.21 10.10 -18.27
CA GLY A 223 13.29 9.13 -18.06
C GLY A 223 14.45 9.68 -17.22
N ASN A 224 14.21 10.02 -15.96
CA ASN A 224 15.25 10.51 -15.05
C ASN A 224 16.16 9.35 -14.61
N LYS A 225 17.14 9.03 -15.46
CA LYS A 225 18.10 7.92 -15.38
C LYS A 225 19.03 8.03 -14.16
N ARG A 226 18.49 7.84 -12.96
CA ARG A 226 19.28 7.56 -11.76
C ARG A 226 19.88 6.16 -11.93
N LYS A 227 21.18 6.10 -12.19
CA LYS A 227 21.96 4.86 -12.16
C LYS A 227 21.78 4.22 -10.79
N SER A 228 21.08 3.09 -10.70
CA SER A 228 21.26 2.16 -9.58
C SER A 228 22.65 1.55 -9.75
N ALA A 229 23.53 1.77 -8.76
CA ALA A 229 24.75 0.98 -8.65
C ALA A 229 24.37 -0.49 -8.47
N GLY A 230 25.12 -1.39 -9.10
CA GLY A 230 24.66 -2.75 -9.37
C GLY A 230 24.63 -3.67 -8.16
N PHE A 231 23.60 -4.53 -8.12
CA PHE A 231 23.68 -5.81 -7.43
C PHE A 231 24.02 -6.89 -8.46
N SER A 232 25.28 -6.92 -8.88
CA SER A 232 25.74 -7.87 -9.90
C SER A 232 26.03 -9.23 -9.28
N LYS A 233 25.08 -10.15 -9.43
CA LYS A 233 25.24 -11.59 -9.21
C LYS A 233 26.45 -12.10 -10.01
N ALA A 234 27.41 -12.76 -9.34
CA ALA A 234 28.61 -13.31 -9.96
C ALA A 234 28.81 -14.76 -9.54
N GLU A 235 28.88 -15.65 -10.53
CA GLU A 235 29.32 -17.05 -10.40
C GLU A 235 30.04 -17.48 -11.71
N PRO A 236 30.87 -18.53 -11.69
CA PRO A 236 32.28 -18.34 -12.02
C PRO A 236 32.72 -18.96 -13.36
N LYS A 237 33.84 -18.48 -13.92
CA LYS A 237 34.63 -19.20 -14.95
C LYS A 237 36.14 -19.10 -14.74
N LYS A 238 36.84 -20.17 -15.11
CA LYS A 238 38.26 -20.48 -14.85
C LYS A 238 39.18 -20.08 -16.02
N ALA A 239 40.43 -19.68 -15.72
CA ALA A 239 41.70 -20.02 -16.39
C ALA A 239 42.82 -19.03 -15.93
N LYS A 240 44.15 -19.26 -15.97
CA LYS A 240 45.07 -20.39 -15.69
C LYS A 240 46.51 -19.87 -16.04
N VAL A 241 47.45 -19.79 -15.06
CA VAL A 241 48.96 -19.70 -15.23
C VAL A 241 49.49 -18.41 -15.93
N VAL A 242 50.57 -17.72 -15.50
CA VAL A 242 52.03 -18.01 -15.37
C VAL A 242 52.62 -17.02 -14.33
N GLU A 243 53.18 -17.45 -13.19
CA GLU A 243 54.61 -17.67 -12.85
C GLU A 243 55.52 -16.42 -12.81
N GLU A 244 55.99 -16.02 -11.61
CA GLU A 244 57.38 -15.57 -11.38
C GLU A 244 57.81 -15.57 -9.87
N ALA A 245 59.01 -16.11 -9.63
CA ALA A 245 60.01 -15.96 -8.53
C ALA A 245 59.66 -15.83 -7.00
N LYS A 246 60.55 -16.48 -6.21
CA LYS A 246 60.73 -16.59 -4.72
C LYS A 246 61.75 -15.55 -4.19
N PRO A 247 62.02 -15.31 -2.86
CA PRO A 247 62.34 -16.29 -1.77
C PRO A 247 61.64 -16.06 -0.39
N VAL A 248 61.33 -17.07 0.45
CA VAL A 248 62.10 -17.97 1.36
C VAL A 248 62.51 -17.38 2.73
N GLU A 249 61.85 -17.86 3.80
CA GLU A 249 62.35 -18.11 5.18
C GLU A 249 61.32 -19.09 5.83
N GLU A 250 61.62 -20.37 6.07
CA GLU A 250 62.03 -21.01 7.35
C GLU A 250 61.19 -20.61 8.60
N ALA A 251 60.72 -21.50 9.50
CA ALA A 251 61.03 -22.92 9.73
C ALA A 251 59.88 -23.77 10.35
N LYS A 252 59.74 -25.01 9.86
CA LYS A 252 59.55 -26.33 10.52
C LYS A 252 58.53 -26.61 11.68
N PRO A 253 58.16 -27.90 11.92
CA PRO A 253 56.80 -28.31 12.37
C PRO A 253 56.80 -29.09 13.70
N VAL A 254 55.67 -29.77 14.04
CA VAL A 254 55.63 -31.14 14.64
C VAL A 254 54.19 -31.73 14.64
N GLU A 255 54.11 -33.06 14.44
CA GLU A 255 53.13 -34.14 14.77
C GLU A 255 51.73 -33.87 15.40
N ALA A 256 50.76 -34.80 15.45
CA ALA A 256 50.40 -36.04 14.72
C ALA A 256 48.95 -36.48 15.15
N ALA A 257 48.37 -37.48 14.48
CA ALA A 257 47.04 -38.06 14.77
C ALA A 257 47.17 -39.34 15.68
N PRO A 258 46.20 -40.30 15.81
CA PRO A 258 44.77 -40.40 15.41
C PRO A 258 43.84 -41.10 16.49
N ALA A 259 42.64 -41.59 16.05
CA ALA A 259 41.85 -42.73 16.60
C ALA A 259 41.00 -42.55 17.90
N ALA A 260 39.88 -43.27 18.16
CA ALA A 260 38.95 -44.10 17.34
C ALA A 260 37.67 -44.54 18.13
N ALA A 261 36.60 -44.95 17.40
CA ALA A 261 35.49 -45.90 17.75
C ALA A 261 34.61 -45.63 19.03
N ALA A 262 33.42 -46.21 19.29
CA ALA A 262 32.46 -47.15 18.64
C ALA A 262 31.02 -46.83 19.21
N ALA A 263 29.85 -46.94 18.54
CA ALA A 263 29.04 -48.07 18.05
C ALA A 263 27.92 -48.62 19.00
N ALA A 264 26.84 -49.19 18.41
CA ALA A 264 25.59 -49.80 18.98
C ALA A 264 24.50 -48.83 19.50
N VAL A 265 23.19 -48.85 19.15
CA VAL A 265 22.22 -49.71 18.39
C VAL A 265 21.45 -50.80 19.16
N ALA A 266 20.13 -50.56 19.36
CA ALA A 266 18.93 -51.46 19.34
C ALA A 266 17.69 -50.59 19.74
N THR A 267 16.49 -50.53 19.13
CA THR A 267 15.45 -51.52 18.70
C THR A 267 14.93 -52.39 19.87
N GLU A 268 13.63 -52.71 20.03
CA GLU A 268 12.53 -52.91 19.07
C GLU A 268 11.10 -52.72 19.70
N GLU A 269 10.07 -53.00 18.91
CA GLU A 269 8.58 -52.91 18.99
C GLU A 269 7.86 -53.46 20.28
N ALA A 270 6.53 -53.44 20.50
CA ALA A 270 5.36 -53.43 19.59
C ALA A 270 4.01 -52.95 20.19
N LYS A 271 3.01 -52.76 19.30
CA LYS A 271 1.54 -52.59 19.50
C LYS A 271 0.86 -54.01 19.46
N PRO A 272 -0.48 -54.21 19.32
CA PRO A 272 -1.69 -53.43 19.66
C PRO A 272 -2.80 -54.23 20.41
N VAL A 273 -3.89 -53.59 20.90
CA VAL A 273 -5.22 -54.23 21.13
C VAL A 273 -6.37 -53.21 20.89
N GLU A 274 -7.56 -53.73 20.57
CA GLU A 274 -8.81 -53.05 20.18
C GLU A 274 -10.02 -53.69 20.94
N ALA A 275 -11.27 -53.21 20.96
CA ALA A 275 -12.00 -52.19 20.18
C ALA A 275 -13.25 -51.65 20.92
N ALA A 276 -14.00 -50.77 20.24
CA ALA A 276 -15.46 -50.56 20.26
C ALA A 276 -16.23 -50.33 21.58
N ALA A 277 -17.03 -49.25 21.63
CA ALA A 277 -18.51 -49.32 21.61
C ALA A 277 -19.20 -47.94 21.72
N ALA A 278 -20.29 -47.76 20.96
CA ALA A 278 -21.29 -46.69 21.10
C ALA A 278 -22.58 -47.15 20.35
N PRO A 279 -23.72 -46.45 20.49
CA PRO A 279 -24.51 -46.23 21.70
C PRO A 279 -25.84 -47.04 21.65
N VAL A 280 -26.67 -46.94 22.69
CA VAL A 280 -28.03 -47.52 22.71
C VAL A 280 -29.04 -46.43 23.06
N GLU A 281 -30.18 -46.40 22.35
CA GLU A 281 -31.33 -45.54 22.64
C GLU A 281 -32.09 -46.00 23.89
N GLU A 282 -32.70 -45.09 24.65
CA GLU A 282 -34.08 -45.31 25.10
C GLU A 282 -34.79 -44.01 25.48
N THR A 283 -36.09 -43.99 25.21
CA THR A 283 -37.04 -42.90 25.48
C THR A 283 -37.70 -43.04 26.85
N ASN A 284 -37.80 -41.94 27.63
CA ASN A 284 -39.06 -41.46 28.24
C ASN A 284 -38.88 -40.04 28.82
#